data_AF-A0A7C6CJJ6-F1
#
_entry.id   AF-A0A7C6CJJ6-F1
#
_cell.length_a   1.000
_cell.length_b   1.000
_cell.length_c   1.000
_cell.angle_alpha   90.00
_cell.angle_beta   90.00
_cell.angle_gamma   90.00
#
_symmetry.space_group_name_H-M   'P 1'
#
loop_
_entity.id
_entity.type
_entity.pdbx_description
1 polymer ?
#
loop_
_entity_poly.entity_id
_entity_poly.type
_entity_poly.pdbx_seq_one_letter_code
_entity_poly.pdbx_strand_id
1 'polypeptide(L)'
;MDETQCLFSESGSGAGVVNGEKVLIQLDTGCSRTCVDEKVITKFNLPANTWGYEIKDVRLGSFQFRIKNAKKVSFAGISEGYPGPIMLCLGSDTISKVVFTVDYSDKKVIISE
;
A
#
# COMPACT_ATOMS: atom_id res chain seq x y z
N MET A 1 12.64 5.72 -18.96
CA MET A 1 12.27 5.18 -17.65
C MET A 1 11.71 6.35 -16.90
N ASP A 2 10.41 6.30 -16.61
CA ASP A 2 9.76 7.30 -15.77
C ASP A 2 9.97 6.85 -14.32
N GLU A 3 10.32 7.77 -13.43
CA GLU A 3 10.62 7.45 -12.03
C GLU A 3 9.64 8.16 -11.11
N THR A 4 8.92 7.37 -10.33
CA THR A 4 8.05 7.89 -9.29
C THR A 4 8.79 7.88 -7.96
N GLN A 5 8.89 9.05 -7.33
CA GLN A 5 9.45 9.18 -5.99
C GLN A 5 8.33 9.41 -4.98
N CYS A 6 8.32 8.61 -3.92
CA CYS A 6 7.37 8.73 -2.83
C CYS A 6 8.13 8.89 -1.51
N LEU A 7 7.68 9.81 -0.68
CA LEU A 7 8.21 9.97 0.68
C LEU A 7 7.67 8.85 1.57
N PHE A 8 8.56 8.19 2.29
CA PHE A 8 8.25 7.11 3.20
C PHE A 8 8.90 7.36 4.57
N SER A 9 8.22 6.98 5.65
CA SER A 9 8.82 6.93 6.98
C SER A 9 9.92 5.87 7.03
N GLU A 10 10.79 5.95 8.04
CA GLU A 10 11.85 4.95 8.30
C GLU A 10 11.29 3.52 8.44
N SER A 11 10.02 3.41 8.79
CA SER A 11 9.27 2.16 8.91
C SER A 11 8.57 1.70 7.62
N GLY A 12 8.83 2.34 6.48
CA GLY A 12 8.33 1.91 5.17
C GLY A 12 6.86 2.28 4.89
N SER A 13 6.30 3.27 5.58
CA SER A 13 4.93 3.77 5.33
C SER A 13 4.91 5.15 4.68
N GLY A 14 4.06 5.35 3.68
CA GLY A 14 4.01 6.56 2.87
C GLY A 14 2.59 6.90 2.47
N ALA A 15 2.35 8.16 2.11
CA ALA A 15 1.05 8.59 1.64
C ALA A 15 0.75 7.99 0.26
N GLY A 16 -0.44 7.42 0.10
CA GLY A 16 -0.93 6.89 -1.17
C GLY A 16 -2.42 7.14 -1.34
N VAL A 17 -2.97 6.62 -2.43
CA VAL A 17 -4.40 6.74 -2.75
C VAL A 17 -5.00 5.37 -2.93
N VAL A 18 -6.17 5.14 -2.32
CA VAL A 18 -7.00 3.95 -2.56
C VAL A 18 -8.39 4.41 -2.96
N ASN A 19 -8.84 4.06 -4.17
CA ASN A 19 -10.13 4.44 -4.75
C ASN A 19 -10.45 5.94 -4.60
N GLY A 20 -9.45 6.80 -4.80
CA GLY A 20 -9.58 8.26 -4.71
C GLY A 20 -9.38 8.86 -3.32
N GLU A 21 -9.24 8.07 -2.25
CA GLU A 21 -8.96 8.58 -0.91
C GLU A 21 -7.48 8.48 -0.54
N LYS A 22 -6.95 9.55 0.06
CA LYS A 22 -5.62 9.57 0.64
C LYS A 22 -5.59 8.67 1.88
N VAL A 23 -4.69 7.70 1.87
CA VAL A 23 -4.46 6.77 2.98
C VAL A 23 -2.98 6.61 3.24
N LEU A 24 -2.62 6.07 4.41
CA LEU A 24 -1.26 5.63 4.67
C LEU A 24 -1.10 4.18 4.17
N ILE A 25 -0.13 3.99 3.28
CA ILE A 25 0.21 2.69 2.68
C ILE A 25 1.57 2.26 3.23
N GLN A 26 1.64 1.05 3.77
CA GLN A 26 2.88 0.42 4.17
C GLN A 26 3.44 -0.43 3.02
N LEU A 27 4.75 -0.34 2.78
CA LEU A 27 5.50 -1.30 1.97
C LEU A 27 6.18 -2.29 2.90
N ASP A 28 5.79 -3.56 2.81
CA ASP A 28 6.34 -4.61 3.67
C ASP A 28 6.80 -5.79 2.82
N THR A 29 8.10 -5.85 2.56
CA THR A 29 8.72 -6.96 1.82
C THR A 29 8.73 -8.26 2.62
N GLY A 30 8.58 -8.19 3.95
CA GLY A 30 8.39 -9.35 4.83
C GLY A 30 6.96 -9.91 4.80
N CYS A 31 6.01 -9.13 4.31
CA CYS A 31 4.63 -9.57 4.14
C CYS A 31 4.46 -10.31 2.81
N SER A 32 4.05 -11.59 2.87
CA SER A 32 3.85 -12.41 1.67
C SER A 32 2.59 -12.05 0.88
N ARG A 33 1.63 -11.36 1.51
CA ARG A 33 0.34 -11.02 0.92
C ARG A 33 -0.04 -9.58 1.19
N THR A 34 -0.55 -8.92 0.18
CA THR A 34 -1.12 -7.58 0.31
C THR A 34 -2.37 -7.62 1.19
N CYS A 35 -2.44 -6.72 2.17
CA CYS A 35 -3.46 -6.68 3.20
C CYS A 35 -4.19 -5.33 3.22
N VAL A 36 -5.48 -5.33 3.53
CA VAL A 36 -6.35 -4.15 3.54
C VAL A 36 -7.16 -4.09 4.82
N ASP A 37 -7.34 -2.87 5.36
CA ASP A 37 -8.12 -2.64 6.56
C ASP A 37 -9.63 -2.75 6.30
N GLU A 38 -10.36 -3.22 7.31
CA GLU A 38 -11.83 -3.30 7.27
C GLU A 38 -12.50 -1.96 6.99
N LYS A 39 -11.93 -0.85 7.49
CA LYS A 39 -12.47 0.50 7.22
C LYS A 39 -12.50 0.82 5.73
N VAL A 40 -11.46 0.44 4.99
CA VAL A 40 -11.39 0.64 3.53
C VAL A 40 -12.41 -0.27 2.82
N ILE A 41 -12.49 -1.53 3.25
CA ILE A 41 -13.45 -2.51 2.71
C ILE A 41 -14.87 -1.96 2.80
N THR A 42 -15.29 -1.56 4.01
CA THR A 42 -16.64 -1.06 4.26
C THR A 42 -16.89 0.26 3.54
N LYS A 43 -15.94 1.21 3.60
CA LYS A 43 -16.10 2.54 3.01
C LYS A 43 -16.31 2.50 1.51
N PHE A 44 -15.56 1.68 0.80
CA PHE A 44 -15.63 1.58 -0.66
C PHE A 44 -16.49 0.44 -1.16
N ASN A 45 -17.13 -0.31 -0.26
CA ASN A 45 -17.87 -1.53 -0.58
C ASN A 45 -17.04 -2.45 -1.50
N LEU A 46 -15.81 -2.75 -1.08
CA LEU A 46 -14.85 -3.45 -1.92
C LEU A 46 -15.39 -4.83 -2.33
N PRO A 47 -15.32 -5.20 -3.63
CA PRO A 47 -15.75 -6.51 -4.09
C PRO A 47 -14.93 -7.62 -3.41
N ALA A 48 -15.62 -8.60 -2.85
CA ALA A 48 -14.98 -9.80 -2.32
C ALA A 48 -14.95 -10.92 -3.37
N ASN A 49 -13.91 -11.75 -3.32
CA ASN A 49 -13.78 -12.99 -4.06
C ASN A 49 -13.24 -14.09 -3.12
N THR A 50 -13.04 -15.30 -3.66
CA THR A 50 -12.58 -16.47 -2.89
C THR A 50 -11.22 -16.25 -2.19
N TRP A 51 -10.40 -15.32 -2.67
CA TRP A 51 -9.03 -15.10 -2.22
C TRP A 51 -8.86 -13.82 -1.40
N GLY A 52 -9.83 -12.90 -1.42
CA GLY A 52 -9.78 -11.63 -0.69
C GLY A 52 -10.63 -10.54 -1.32
N TYR A 53 -10.20 -9.30 -1.18
CA TYR A 53 -10.89 -8.11 -1.66
C TYR A 53 -10.17 -7.45 -2.84
N GLU A 54 -10.96 -6.84 -3.72
CA GLU A 54 -10.46 -6.18 -4.92
C GLU A 54 -10.24 -4.67 -4.74
N ILE A 55 -9.00 -4.29 -4.99
CA ILE A 55 -8.31 -3.01 -5.14
C ILE A 55 -8.40 -2.28 -6.48
N LYS A 56 -9.48 -1.61 -6.89
CA LYS A 56 -9.58 -1.09 -8.28
C LYS A 56 -8.54 -0.03 -8.64
N ASP A 57 -8.31 0.94 -7.75
CA ASP A 57 -7.36 2.03 -7.98
C ASP A 57 -6.48 2.18 -6.74
N VAL A 58 -5.19 1.84 -6.87
CA VAL A 58 -4.18 2.13 -5.86
C VAL A 58 -3.09 2.97 -6.51
N ARG A 59 -2.71 4.07 -5.85
CA ARG A 59 -1.63 4.95 -6.32
C ARG A 59 -0.58 5.21 -5.26
N LEU A 60 0.67 5.16 -5.69
CA LEU A 60 1.85 5.63 -4.97
C LEU A 60 2.54 6.64 -5.87
N GLY A 61 2.36 7.94 -5.59
CA GLY A 61 2.77 8.99 -6.53
C GLY A 61 2.05 8.85 -7.88
N SER A 62 2.80 8.81 -8.98
CA SER A 62 2.31 8.54 -10.34
C SER A 62 2.05 7.05 -10.62
N PHE A 63 2.66 6.13 -9.87
CA PHE A 63 2.48 4.69 -10.10
C PHE A 63 1.06 4.27 -9.71
N GLN A 64 0.32 3.68 -10.66
CA GLN A 64 -1.06 3.26 -10.50
C GLN A 64 -1.23 1.78 -10.85
N PHE A 65 -1.96 1.04 -9.99
CA PHE A 65 -2.19 -0.38 -10.19
C PHE A 65 -3.48 -0.89 -9.52
N ARG A 66 -3.87 -2.12 -9.87
CA ARG A 66 -5.01 -2.84 -9.29
C ARG A 66 -4.54 -4.01 -8.44
N ILE A 67 -5.18 -4.21 -7.29
CA ILE A 67 -4.97 -5.38 -6.42
C ILE A 67 -6.16 -6.33 -6.58
N LYS A 68 -5.92 -7.60 -6.91
CA LYS A 68 -7.00 -8.58 -7.10
C LYS A 68 -7.43 -9.26 -5.79
N ASN A 69 -6.50 -9.49 -4.87
CA ASN A 69 -6.67 -10.43 -3.75
C ASN A 69 -6.09 -9.89 -2.42
N ALA A 70 -6.57 -8.73 -1.96
CA ALA A 70 -6.14 -8.16 -0.68
C ALA A 70 -6.75 -8.93 0.50
N LYS A 71 -5.92 -9.39 1.44
CA LYS A 71 -6.38 -10.07 2.66
C LYS A 71 -6.92 -9.04 3.65
N LYS A 72 -8.11 -9.25 4.21
CA LYS A 72 -8.61 -8.44 5.33
C LYS A 72 -7.72 -8.64 6.56
N VAL A 73 -7.18 -7.55 7.09
CA VAL A 73 -6.39 -7.50 8.34
C VAL A 73 -6.76 -6.22 9.08
N SER A 74 -6.63 -6.19 10.41
CA SER A 74 -6.75 -4.96 11.19
C SER A 74 -5.36 -4.41 11.51
N PHE A 75 -5.13 -3.13 11.20
CA PHE A 75 -3.86 -2.46 11.51
C PHE A 75 -3.92 -1.60 12.78
N ALA A 76 -4.99 -1.73 13.57
CA ALA A 76 -5.21 -0.90 14.77
C ALA A 76 -4.03 -0.98 15.77
N GLY A 77 -3.38 -2.15 15.90
CA GLY A 77 -2.27 -2.36 16.84
C GLY A 77 -0.90 -1.84 16.37
N ILE A 78 -0.75 -1.44 15.11
CA ILE A 78 0.53 -0.94 14.57
C ILE A 78 0.45 0.50 14.05
N SER A 79 -0.74 1.10 14.08
CA SER A 79 -0.96 2.48 13.64
C SER A 79 -0.48 3.51 14.67
N GLU A 80 -0.13 3.07 15.87
CA GLU A 80 0.43 3.93 16.92
C GLU A 80 1.79 4.50 16.49
N GLY A 81 1.96 5.82 16.57
CA GLY A 81 3.19 6.51 16.16
C GLY A 81 3.26 6.96 14.69
N TYR A 82 2.23 6.66 13.88
CA TYR A 82 2.13 7.15 12.51
C TYR A 82 1.24 8.40 12.40
N PRO A 83 1.43 9.25 11.37
CA PRO A 83 0.60 10.44 11.14
C PRO A 83 -0.87 10.11 10.82
N GLY A 84 -1.19 8.85 10.56
CA GLY A 84 -2.53 8.34 10.37
C GLY A 84 -2.54 6.81 10.41
N PRO A 85 -3.73 6.18 10.45
CA PRO A 85 -3.82 4.73 10.45
C PRO A 85 -3.28 4.15 9.13
N ILE A 86 -2.53 3.06 9.23
CA ILE A 86 -2.19 2.24 8.05
C ILE A 86 -3.48 1.59 7.58
N MET A 87 -3.80 1.77 6.30
CA MET A 87 -5.04 1.25 5.72
C MET A 87 -4.79 0.17 4.67
N LEU A 88 -3.57 0.13 4.14
CA LEU A 88 -3.12 -0.84 3.16
C LEU A 88 -1.67 -1.21 3.44
N CYS A 89 -1.36 -2.49 3.41
CA CYS A 89 0.00 -3.00 3.44
C CYS A 89 0.24 -3.75 2.13
N LEU A 90 1.16 -3.25 1.32
CA LEU A 90 1.59 -3.90 0.09
C LEU A 90 2.62 -4.96 0.45
N GLY A 91 2.27 -6.21 0.18
CA GLY A 91 3.17 -7.34 0.34
C GLY A 91 4.01 -7.58 -0.92
N SER A 92 4.96 -8.50 -0.80
CA SER A 92 5.79 -8.97 -1.90
C SER A 92 4.98 -9.48 -3.11
N ASP A 93 3.77 -10.03 -2.92
CA ASP A 93 2.86 -10.42 -4.02
C ASP A 93 2.43 -9.27 -4.94
N THR A 94 2.50 -8.03 -4.46
CA THR A 94 2.19 -6.82 -5.24
C THR A 94 3.43 -6.03 -5.56
N ILE A 95 4.29 -5.74 -4.58
CA ILE A 95 5.45 -4.86 -4.77
C ILE A 95 6.46 -5.46 -5.76
N SER A 96 6.65 -6.79 -5.77
CA SER A 96 7.62 -7.44 -6.68
C SER A 96 7.26 -7.34 -8.17
N LYS A 97 6.07 -6.83 -8.52
CA LYS A 97 5.67 -6.59 -9.91
C LYS A 97 6.31 -5.35 -10.52
N VAL A 98 6.94 -4.52 -9.70
CA VAL A 98 7.67 -3.32 -10.14
C VAL A 98 9.08 -3.33 -9.59
N VAL A 99 9.99 -2.69 -10.32
CA VAL A 99 11.34 -2.41 -9.81
C VAL A 99 11.20 -1.22 -8.87
N PHE A 100 11.64 -1.41 -7.63
CA PHE A 100 11.65 -0.34 -6.64
C PHE A 100 12.94 -0.36 -5.83
N THR A 101 13.35 0.82 -5.38
CA THR A 101 14.47 1.03 -4.46
C THR A 101 13.95 1.70 -3.21
N VAL A 102 14.27 1.14 -2.05
CA VAL A 102 14.09 1.81 -0.76
C VAL A 102 15.38 2.55 -0.45
N ASP A 103 15.36 3.87 -0.58
CA ASP A 103 16.48 4.74 -0.25
C ASP A 103 16.29 5.26 1.18
N TYR A 104 16.93 4.56 2.12
CA TYR A 104 16.88 4.89 3.54
C TYR A 104 17.56 6.21 3.89
N SER A 105 18.61 6.59 3.15
CA SER A 105 19.35 7.83 3.38
C SER A 105 18.48 9.05 3.12
N ASP A 106 17.72 9.00 2.02
CA ASP A 106 16.81 10.09 1.63
C ASP A 106 15.35 9.88 2.07
N LYS A 107 15.06 8.80 2.81
CA LYS A 107 13.71 8.45 3.31
C LYS A 107 12.66 8.41 2.19
N LYS A 108 13.02 7.80 1.07
CA LYS A 108 12.17 7.73 -0.12
C LYS A 108 12.13 6.33 -0.70
N VAL A 109 11.05 6.06 -1.42
CA VAL A 109 10.95 4.89 -2.29
C VAL A 109 10.89 5.39 -3.73
N ILE A 110 11.76 4.83 -4.55
CA ILE A 110 11.84 5.09 -5.98
C ILE A 110 11.20 3.90 -6.68
N ILE A 111 10.18 4.15 -7.50
CA ILE A 111 9.52 3.14 -8.32
C ILE A 111 9.87 3.44 -9.77
N SER A 112 10.46 2.48 -10.47
CA SER A 112 10.90 2.61 -11.86
C SER A 112 9.91 1.91 -12.80
N GLU A 113 9.41 2.66 -13.78
CA GLU A 113 8.54 2.18 -14.88
C GLU A 113 9.27 2.12 -16.23
#